data_AF-A0A2V7YB14-F1
#
_entry.id   AF-A0A2V7YB14-F1
#
_cell.length_a   1.000
_cell.length_b   1.000
_cell.length_c   1.000
_cell.angle_alpha   90.00
_cell.angle_beta   90.00
_cell.angle_gamma   90.00
#
_symmetry.space_group_name_H-M   'P 1'
#
loop_
_entity.id
_entity.type
_entity.pdbx_description
1 polymer ?
#
loop_
_entity_poly.entity_id
_entity_poly.type
_entity_poly.pdbx_seq_one_letter_code
_entity_poly.pdbx_strand_id
1 'polypeptide(L)'
;MNRVAEKVVRQSISLPSGIARRVKTLAKHERTSANRVIIDLIKTGLEARDREKQAFFELAERLANSSNTAEQKRLKEELARMTFGE
;
A
#
# COMPACT_ATOMS: atom_id res chain seq x y z
N MET A 1 -14.83 -27.31 14.07
CA MET A 1 -14.16 -26.01 13.84
C MET A 1 -15.00 -25.21 12.84
N ASN A 2 -15.80 -24.26 13.31
CA ASN A 2 -16.67 -23.49 12.45
C ASN A 2 -15.86 -22.33 11.84
N ARG A 3 -15.45 -22.44 10.56
CA ARG A 3 -14.89 -21.30 9.83
C ARG A 3 -16.05 -20.37 9.52
N VAL A 4 -16.17 -19.29 10.27
CA VAL A 4 -17.06 -18.18 9.87
C VAL A 4 -16.51 -17.67 8.54
N ALA A 5 -17.21 -17.96 7.44
CA ALA A 5 -16.83 -17.47 6.13
C ALA A 5 -16.79 -15.93 6.20
N GLU A 6 -15.71 -15.32 5.69
CA GLU A 6 -15.61 -13.87 5.62
C GLU A 6 -16.85 -13.30 4.92
N LYS A 7 -17.49 -12.32 5.54
CA LYS A 7 -18.70 -11.70 5.00
C LYS A 7 -18.31 -10.89 3.75
N VAL A 8 -18.61 -11.44 2.57
CA VAL A 8 -18.38 -10.74 1.30
C VAL A 8 -19.42 -9.64 1.12
N VAL A 9 -18.95 -8.39 0.97
CA VAL A 9 -19.79 -7.23 0.67
C VAL A 9 -19.53 -6.80 -0.77
N ARG A 10 -20.57 -6.80 -1.61
CA ARG A 10 -20.45 -6.40 -3.01
C ARG A 10 -20.26 -4.88 -3.12
N GLN A 11 -19.22 -4.47 -3.84
CA GLN A 11 -18.97 -3.08 -4.20
C GLN A 11 -18.99 -2.93 -5.72
N SER A 12 -19.74 -1.96 -6.23
CA SER A 12 -19.77 -1.62 -7.66
C SER A 12 -18.88 -0.41 -7.90
N ILE A 13 -17.86 -0.55 -8.75
CA ILE A 13 -16.94 0.53 -9.07
C ILE A 13 -16.90 0.76 -10.58
N SER A 14 -16.94 2.03 -10.98
CA SER A 14 -16.72 2.45 -12.37
C SER A 14 -15.23 2.70 -12.57
N LEU A 15 -14.60 1.98 -13.50
CA LEU A 15 -13.18 2.13 -13.81
C LEU A 15 -13.00 2.98 -15.09
N PRO A 16 -12.05 3.93 -15.10
CA PRO A 16 -11.63 4.57 -16.34
C PRO A 16 -11.22 3.54 -17.40
N SER A 17 -11.50 3.81 -18.67
CA SER A 17 -11.33 2.85 -19.77
C SER A 17 -9.90 2.29 -19.86
N GLY A 18 -8.88 3.12 -19.63
CA GLY A 18 -7.47 2.71 -19.61
C GLY A 18 -7.16 1.72 -18.48
N ILE A 19 -7.68 1.98 -17.28
CA ILE A 19 -7.50 1.10 -16.12
C ILE A 19 -8.23 -0.23 -16.34
N ALA A 20 -9.48 -0.17 -16.82
CA ALA A 20 -10.25 -1.37 -17.13
C ALA A 20 -9.54 -2.26 -18.17
N ARG A 21 -8.91 -1.65 -19.19
CA ARG A 21 -8.11 -2.38 -20.19
C ARG A 21 -6.89 -3.04 -19.54
N ARG A 22 -6.15 -2.32 -18.70
CA ARG A 22 -4.95 -2.85 -18.02
C ARG A 22 -5.27 -4.03 -17.10
N VAL A 23 -6.35 -3.92 -16.32
CA VAL A 23 -6.85 -5.01 -15.46
C VAL A 23 -7.20 -6.25 -16.31
N LYS A 24 -7.90 -6.08 -17.44
CA LYS A 24 -8.24 -7.20 -18.34
C LYS A 24 -6.99 -7.86 -18.93
N THR A 25 -5.98 -7.08 -19.31
CA THR A 25 -4.71 -7.60 -19.82
C THR A 25 -3.98 -8.42 -18.76
N LEU A 26 -3.88 -7.92 -17.53
CA LEU A 26 -3.30 -8.65 -16.39
C LEU A 26 -4.05 -9.95 -16.12
N ALA A 27 -5.38 -9.89 -16.06
CA ALA A 27 -6.21 -11.06 -15.83
C ALA A 27 -6.00 -12.15 -16.89
N LYS A 28 -5.86 -11.77 -18.17
CA LYS A 28 -5.55 -12.70 -19.26
C LYS A 28 -4.16 -13.30 -19.10
N HIS A 29 -3.16 -12.49 -18.76
CA HIS A 29 -1.78 -12.94 -18.56
C HIS A 29 -1.67 -13.93 -17.39
N GLU A 30 -2.34 -13.63 -16.28
CA GLU A 30 -2.33 -14.42 -15.04
C GLU A 30 -3.35 -15.58 -15.05
N ARG A 31 -4.11 -15.74 -16.14
CA ARG A 31 -5.18 -16.77 -16.29
C ARG A 31 -6.18 -16.74 -15.13
N THR A 32 -6.57 -15.54 -14.71
CA THR A 32 -7.50 -15.32 -13.60
C THR A 32 -8.62 -14.35 -14.01
N SER A 33 -9.58 -14.12 -13.12
CA SER A 33 -10.66 -13.16 -13.38
C SER A 33 -10.20 -11.72 -13.15
N ALA A 34 -10.77 -10.77 -13.89
CA ALA A 34 -10.56 -9.34 -13.63
C ALA A 34 -10.92 -8.94 -12.19
N ASN A 35 -11.95 -9.56 -11.62
CA ASN A 35 -12.32 -9.34 -10.21
C ASN A 35 -11.20 -9.77 -9.25
N ARG A 36 -10.55 -10.91 -9.51
CA ARG A 36 -9.43 -11.38 -8.68
C ARG A 36 -8.24 -10.43 -8.75
N VAL A 37 -7.88 -9.98 -9.96
CA VAL A 37 -6.83 -8.96 -10.14
C VAL A 37 -7.15 -7.68 -9.37
N ILE A 38 -8.40 -7.20 -9.43
CA ILE A 38 -8.81 -6.00 -8.69
C ILE A 38 -8.66 -6.19 -7.18
N ILE A 39 -9.11 -7.34 -6.65
CA ILE A 39 -8.97 -7.66 -5.22
C ILE A 39 -7.50 -7.69 -4.81
N ASP A 40 -6.66 -8.38 -5.57
CA ASP A 40 -5.24 -8.55 -5.25
C ASP A 40 -4.48 -7.21 -5.35
N LEU A 41 -4.82 -6.36 -6.32
CA LEU A 41 -4.28 -5.00 -6.45
C LEU A 41 -4.72 -4.09 -5.29
N ILE A 42 -5.99 -4.15 -4.88
CA ILE A 42 -6.50 -3.38 -3.73
C ILE A 42 -5.79 -3.84 -2.46
N LYS A 43 -5.68 -5.15 -2.24
CA LYS A 43 -5.01 -5.71 -1.06
C LYS A 43 -3.55 -5.26 -1.00
N THR A 44 -2.81 -5.44 -2.11
CA THR A 44 -1.41 -5.02 -2.21
C THR A 44 -1.27 -3.50 -2.00
N GLY A 45 -2.20 -2.71 -2.54
CA GLY A 45 -2.22 -1.27 -2.37
C GLY A 45 -2.45 -0.85 -0.92
N LEU A 46 -3.36 -1.51 -0.20
CA LEU A 46 -3.60 -1.27 1.22
C LEU A 46 -2.38 -1.65 2.06
N GLU A 47 -1.80 -2.83 1.81
CA GLU A 47 -0.58 -3.29 2.48
C GLU A 47 0.62 -2.37 2.20
N ALA A 48 0.72 -1.79 1.01
CA ALA A 48 1.76 -0.79 0.71
C ALA A 48 1.58 0.47 1.56
N ARG A 49 0.35 0.98 1.70
CA ARG A 49 0.07 2.16 2.54
C ARG A 49 0.34 1.88 4.03
N ASP A 50 0.00 0.69 4.51
CA ASP A 50 0.30 0.30 5.88
C ASP A 50 1.80 0.19 6.13
N ARG A 51 2.57 -0.35 5.17
CA ARG A 51 4.03 -0.40 5.23
C ARG A 51 4.68 0.99 5.21
N GLU A 52 4.20 1.89 4.36
CA GLU A 52 4.68 3.29 4.33
C GLU A 52 4.46 3.98 5.68
N LYS A 53 3.27 3.80 6.27
CA LYS A 53 2.93 4.33 7.59
C LYS A 53 3.82 3.74 8.69
N GLN A 54 4.06 2.43 8.65
CA GLN A 54 4.92 1.76 9.63
C GLN A 54 6.37 2.26 9.53
N ALA A 55 6.92 2.34 8.32
CA ALA A 55 8.27 2.85 8.09
C ALA A 55 8.42 4.31 8.57
N PHE A 56 7.39 5.14 8.36
CA PHE A 56 7.37 6.50 8.88
C PHE A 56 7.47 6.54 10.42
N PHE A 57 6.70 5.71 11.13
CA PHE A 57 6.75 5.68 12.59
C PHE A 57 8.08 5.16 13.14
N GLU A 58 8.64 4.12 12.51
CA GLU A 58 9.96 3.59 12.89
C GLU A 58 11.05 4.65 12.73
N LEU A 59 10.97 5.44 11.67
CA LEU A 59 11.90 6.54 11.40
C LEU A 59 11.75 7.68 12.44
N ALA A 60 10.51 8.01 12.81
CA ALA A 60 10.21 9.02 13.83
C ALA A 60 10.67 8.57 15.23
N GLU A 61 10.47 7.31 15.59
CA GLU A 61 10.94 6.73 16.85
C GLU A 61 12.46 6.71 16.92
N ARG A 62 13.13 6.32 15.83
CA ARG A 62 14.60 6.36 15.75
C ARG A 62 15.13 7.79 15.87
N LEU A 63 14.44 8.78 15.29
CA LEU A 63 14.80 10.19 15.44
C LEU A 63 14.68 10.66 16.89
N ALA A 64 13.58 10.29 17.57
CA ALA A 64 13.35 10.65 18.97
C ALA A 64 14.41 10.06 19.91
N ASN A 65 14.90 8.86 19.62
CA ASN A 65 15.86 8.14 20.44
C ASN A 65 17.34 8.40 20.07
N SER A 66 17.62 9.00 18.91
CA SER A 66 19.01 9.26 18.48
C SER A 66 19.60 10.43 19.26
N SER A 67 20.80 10.24 19.83
CA SER A 67 21.61 11.32 20.44
C SER A 67 22.70 11.85 19.50
N ASN A 68 22.83 11.29 18.29
CA ASN A 68 23.84 11.69 17.32
C ASN A 68 23.26 12.75 16.38
N THR A 69 23.80 13.98 16.45
CA THR A 69 23.35 15.11 15.62
C THR A 69 23.41 14.84 14.12
N ALA A 70 24.41 14.10 13.64
CA ALA A 70 24.53 13.75 12.22
C ALA A 70 23.46 12.75 11.79
N GLU A 71 23.10 11.81 12.67
CA GLU A 71 22.03 10.85 12.44
C GLU A 71 20.65 11.55 12.48
N GLN A 72 20.40 12.40 13.48
CA GLN A 72 19.17 13.18 13.56
C GLN A 72 18.91 14.01 12.30
N LYS A 73 19.96 14.62 11.72
CA LYS A 73 19.83 15.39 10.48
C LYS A 73 19.35 14.51 9.32
N ARG A 74 19.97 13.34 9.15
CA ARG A 74 19.59 12.37 8.09
C ARG A 74 18.17 11.86 8.25
N LEU A 75 17.78 11.51 9.48
CA LEU A 75 16.43 11.03 9.79
C LEU A 75 15.36 12.11 9.55
N LYS A 76 15.66 13.38 9.87
CA LYS A 76 14.77 14.51 9.56
C LYS A 76 14.57 14.70 8.05
N GLU A 77 15.65 14.64 7.28
CA GLU A 77 15.59 14.74 5.81
C GLU A 77 14.77 13.58 5.21
N GLU A 78 14.93 12.37 5.75
CA GLU A 78 14.19 11.20 5.29
C GLU A 78 12.70 11.26 5.64
N LEU A 79 12.34 11.73 6.85
CA LEU A 79 10.94 11.99 7.24
C LEU A 79 10.30 13.05 6.34
N ALA A 80 11.03 14.12 6.03
CA ALA A 80 10.55 15.18 5.14
C ALA A 80 10.25 14.65 3.73
N ARG A 81 11.15 13.83 3.16
CA ARG A 81 10.92 13.17 1.86
C ARG A 81 9.69 12.26 1.88
N MET A 82 9.51 11.45 2.93
CA MET A 82 8.33 10.58 3.04
C MET A 82 7.02 11.34 3.22
N THR A 83 7.05 12.54 3.80
CA THR A 83 5.83 13.33 4.09
C THR A 83 5.45 14.27 2.95
N PHE A 84 6.44 14.94 2.35
CA PHE A 84 6.21 16.03 1.41
C PHE A 84 6.62 15.72 -0.03
N GLY A 85 7.39 14.64 -0.25
CA GLY A 85 7.66 14.10 -1.59
C GLY A 85 8.47 15.02 -2.53
N GLU A 86 9.36 15.87 -2.01
CA GLU A 86 10.35 16.59 -2.83
C GLU A 86 11.22 15.63 -3.67
#